data_AF-A0A346PCF3-F1
#
_entry.id   AF-A0A346PCF3-F1
#
_cell.length_a   1.000
_cell.length_b   1.000
_cell.length_c   1.000
_cell.angle_alpha   90.00
_cell.angle_beta   90.00
_cell.angle_gamma   90.00
#
_symmetry.space_group_name_H-M   'P 1'
#
loop_
_entity.id
_entity.type
_entity.pdbx_description
1 polymer ?
#
loop_
_entity_poly.entity_id
_entity_poly.type
_entity_poly.pdbx_seq_one_letter_code
_entity_poly.pdbx_strand_id
1 'polypeptide(L)' 'MAIRPPVECPLCHDDLDRDQKLEDHLVGTHSKRTLAKFVVSETVAMNDGDLV' A
#
# COMPACT_ATOMS: atom_id res chain seq x y z
N MET A 1 9.84 -5.60 24.81
CA MET A 1 8.71 -6.12 24.00
C MET A 1 8.62 -5.25 22.75
N ALA A 2 8.88 -5.80 21.56
CA ALA A 2 8.81 -5.03 20.32
C ALA A 2 7.33 -4.84 19.94
N ILE A 3 6.78 -3.67 20.24
CA ILE A 3 5.54 -3.22 19.61
C ILE A 3 5.86 -2.90 18.15
N ARG A 4 5.69 -3.91 17.27
CA ARG A 4 5.65 -3.65 15.83
C ARG A 4 4.59 -2.57 15.59
N PRO A 5 4.97 -1.43 14.99
CA PRO A 5 4.02 -0.36 14.72
C PRO A 5 2.89 -0.89 13.82
N PRO A 6 1.67 -0.33 13.92
CA PRO A 6 0.61 -0.61 12.96
C PRO A 6 1.14 -0.35 11.55
N VAL A 7 0.78 -1.21 10.62
CA VAL A 7 1.11 -1.00 9.21
C VAL A 7 0.09 -0.02 8.67
N GLU A 8 0.52 1.06 8.05
CA GLU A 8 -0.40 2.00 7.41
C GLU A 8 -0.64 1.58 5.95
N CYS A 9 -1.89 1.60 5.51
CA CYS A 9 -2.23 1.29 4.12
C CYS A 9 -1.84 2.46 3.20
N PRO A 10 -0.96 2.28 2.20
CA PRO A 10 -0.52 3.38 1.34
C PRO A 10 -1.61 3.90 0.37
N LEU A 11 -2.77 3.25 0.32
CA LEU A 11 -3.88 3.65 -0.55
C LEU A 11 -4.89 4.58 0.14
N CYS A 12 -5.21 4.28 1.39
CA CYS A 12 -6.21 4.99 2.19
C CYS A 12 -5.63 5.70 3.41
N HIS A 13 -4.34 5.47 3.72
CA HIS A 13 -3.67 5.92 4.95
C HIS A 13 -4.42 5.48 6.21
N ASP A 14 -4.99 4.27 6.16
CA ASP A 14 -5.69 3.65 7.28
C ASP A 14 -4.72 2.78 8.07
N ASP A 15 -4.76 2.88 9.40
CA ASP A 15 -3.96 2.07 10.30
C ASP A 15 -4.51 0.64 10.34
N LEU A 16 -3.76 -0.31 9.79
CA LEU A 16 -4.12 -1.71 9.93
C LEU A 16 -3.89 -2.18 11.35
N ASP A 17 -4.89 -2.89 11.87
CA ASP A 17 -4.78 -3.57 13.14
C ASP A 17 -3.60 -4.56 13.11
N ARG A 18 -3.00 -4.80 14.26
CA ARG A 18 -1.70 -5.49 14.39
C ARG A 18 -1.76 -6.95 13.93
N ASP A 19 -2.96 -7.51 13.89
CA ASP A 19 -3.25 -8.87 13.45
C ASP A 19 -3.74 -8.93 11.98
N GLN A 20 -4.08 -7.79 11.36
CA GLN A 20 -4.55 -7.74 9.98
C GLN A 20 -3.36 -7.66 9.01
N LYS A 21 -3.39 -8.54 8.00
CA LYS A 21 -2.40 -8.50 6.91
C LYS A 21 -2.77 -7.39 5.93
N LEU A 22 -1.76 -6.62 5.52
CA LEU A 22 -1.91 -5.61 4.46
C LEU A 22 -2.51 -6.21 3.18
N GLU A 23 -2.08 -7.41 2.77
CA GLU A 23 -2.63 -8.09 1.60
C GLU A 23 -4.14 -8.35 1.71
N ASP A 24 -4.61 -8.80 2.88
CA ASP A 24 -6.03 -9.10 3.11
C ASP A 24 -6.88 -7.83 3.06
N HIS A 25 -6.39 -6.74 3.69
CA HIS A 25 -7.00 -5.41 3.59
C HIS A 25 -7.03 -4.89 2.15
N LEU A 26 -5.92 -5.04 1.40
CA LEU A 26 -5.82 -4.60 0.02
C LEU A 26 -6.84 -5.31 -0.88
N VAL A 27 -7.06 -6.61 -0.68
CA VAL A 27 -8.00 -7.40 -1.49
C VAL A 27 -9.44 -7.22 -1.01
N GLY A 28 -9.68 -7.07 0.29
CA GLY A 28 -11.00 -6.96 0.89
C GLY A 28 -11.61 -5.55 0.81
N THR A 29 -10.79 -4.52 1.02
CA THR A 29 -11.23 -3.11 1.06
C THR A 29 -11.09 -2.43 -0.29
N HIS A 30 -10.02 -2.73 -1.04
CA HIS A 30 -9.74 -2.05 -2.31
C HIS A 30 -10.12 -2.89 -3.53
N SER A 31 -10.70 -2.21 -4.51
CA SER A 31 -10.96 -2.82 -5.81
C SER A 31 -9.67 -3.01 -6.61
N LYS A 32 -9.64 -4.04 -7.47
CA LYS A 32 -8.54 -4.31 -8.43
C LYS A 32 -8.12 -3.08 -9.23
N ARG A 33 -9.07 -2.21 -9.59
CA ARG A 33 -8.81 -0.95 -10.30
C ARG A 33 -7.97 0.05 -9.48
N THR A 34 -8.23 0.15 -8.18
CA THR A 34 -7.48 1.01 -7.26
C THR A 34 -6.06 0.49 -7.09
N LEU A 35 -5.91 -0.81 -6.89
CA LEU A 35 -4.61 -1.48 -6.84
C LEU A 35 -3.80 -1.26 -8.12
N ALA A 36 -4.44 -1.43 -9.29
CA ALA A 36 -3.78 -1.21 -10.57
C ALA A 36 -3.31 0.24 -10.75
N LYS A 37 -4.11 1.23 -10.35
CA LYS A 37 -3.71 2.65 -10.40
C LYS A 37 -2.47 2.91 -9.54
N PHE A 38 -2.46 2.37 -8.32
CA PHE A 38 -1.34 2.55 -7.40
C PHE A 38 -0.05 1.92 -7.94
N VAL A 39 -0.12 0.69 -8.43
CA VAL A 39 1.03 0.01 -9.05
C VAL A 39 1.56 0.81 -10.24
N VAL A 40 0.67 1.35 -11.09
CA VAL A 40 1.08 2.22 -12.21
C VAL A 40 1.74 3.49 -11.69
N SER A 41 1.16 4.15 -10.70
CA SER A 41 1.73 5.37 -10.10
C SER A 41 3.10 5.12 -9.48
N GLU A 42 3.29 4.04 -8.72
CA GLU A 42 4.60 3.67 -8.16
C GLU A 42 5.61 3.32 -9.26
N THR A 43 5.20 2.55 -10.27
CA THR A 43 6.08 2.17 -11.39
C THR A 43 6.53 3.40 -12.18
N VAL A 44 5.61 4.34 -12.42
CA VAL A 44 5.95 5.62 -13.08
C VAL A 44 6.87 6.43 -12.19
N ALA A 45 6.58 6.58 -10.89
CA ALA A 45 7.43 7.34 -9.97
C ALA A 45 8.85 6.76 -9.84
N MET A 46 8.99 5.44 -9.87
CA MET A 46 10.30 4.76 -9.89
C MET A 46 11.04 4.98 -11.20
N ASN A 47 10.33 4.98 -12.34
CA ASN A 47 10.93 5.17 -13.67
C ASN A 47 11.24 6.64 -13.98
N ASP A 48 10.51 7.59 -13.39
CA ASP A 48 10.75 9.03 -13.52
C ASP A 48 11.99 9.48 -12.72
N GLY A 49 12.46 8.64 -11.78
CA GLY A 49 13.69 8.84 -11.02
C GLY A 49 14.99 8.49 -11.77
N ASP A 50 14.90 7.95 -13.00
CA ASP A 50 16.04 7.66 -13.89
C ASP A 50 16.15 8.73 -14.99
N LEU A 51 16.10 10.01 -14.63
CA LEU A 51 16.40 11.13 -15.52
C LEU A 51 17.20 12.22 -14.78
N VAL A 52 18.36 11.86 -14.20
CA VAL A 52 19.46 12.81 -13.92
C VAL A 52 20.83 12.17 -14.12
#